data_AF-A0A378R0N7-F1
#
_entry.id   AF-A0A378R0N7-F1
#
_cell.length_a   1.000
_cell.length_b   1.000
_cell.length_c   1.000
_cell.angle_alpha   90.00
_cell.angle_beta   90.00
_cell.angle_gamma   90.00
#
_symmetry.space_group_name_H-M   'P 1'
#
loop_
_entity.id
_entity.type
_entity.pdbx_description
1 polymer ?
#
loop_
_entity_poly.entity_id
_entity_poly.type
_entity_poly.pdbx_seq_one_letter_code
_entity_poly.pdbx_strand_id
1 'polypeptide(L)'
;MAYYDRCKNIDLVIEAFGVSRHTVFRWRRQLKETGNLSYKKTKNLIAPLIYNNTMTSALFETWFEQMLLPCLNNHTKQTGKPCIIILDNARFHRMKRLQELINNTTYKHIILPLPPYSLKLNPIEQTWATIKRWLRSHLSEFDTIEEGLKCYFGVW
;
A
#
# COMPACT_ATOMS: atom_id res chain seq x y z
N MET A 1 2.10 12.70 -14.48
CA MET A 1 0.75 13.23 -14.79
C MET A 1 -0.23 12.08 -14.84
N ALA A 2 -1.13 12.03 -13.87
CA ALA A 2 -2.17 11.02 -13.84
C ALA A 2 -3.22 11.27 -14.95
N TYR A 3 -3.93 10.22 -15.38
CA TYR A 3 -4.89 10.25 -16.49
C TYR A 3 -5.92 11.40 -16.39
N TYR A 4 -6.37 11.71 -15.17
CA TYR A 4 -7.35 12.76 -14.87
C TYR A 4 -6.82 14.20 -14.96
N ASP A 5 -5.50 14.43 -14.97
CA ASP A 5 -4.94 15.78 -15.19
C ASP A 5 -4.86 16.17 -16.67
N ARG A 6 -4.95 15.18 -17.57
CA ARG A 6 -5.02 15.41 -19.03
C ARG A 6 -6.45 15.65 -19.53
N CYS A 7 -7.45 15.20 -18.78
CA CYS A 7 -8.84 15.38 -19.15
C CYS A 7 -9.36 16.71 -18.58
N LYS A 8 -9.60 17.71 -19.44
CA LYS A 8 -10.19 18.99 -19.02
C LYS A 8 -11.66 18.88 -18.64
N ASN A 9 -12.29 17.74 -18.91
CA ASN A 9 -13.70 17.49 -18.62
C ASN A 9 -13.83 16.48 -17.46
N ILE A 10 -14.28 16.96 -16.30
CA ILE A 10 -14.42 16.13 -15.08
C ILE A 10 -15.56 15.13 -15.18
N ASP A 11 -16.57 15.40 -16.01
CA ASP A 11 -17.74 14.55 -16.17
C ASP A 11 -17.40 13.28 -16.95
N LEU A 12 -16.50 13.38 -17.93
CA LEU A 12 -15.93 12.19 -18.62
C LEU A 12 -15.12 11.32 -17.67
N VAL A 13 -14.46 11.90 -16.66
CA VAL A 13 -13.72 11.15 -15.63
C VAL A 13 -14.70 10.48 -14.65
N ILE A 14 -15.77 11.18 -14.26
CA ILE A 14 -16.83 10.62 -13.42
C ILE A 14 -17.49 9.41 -14.10
N GLU A 15 -17.83 9.56 -15.38
CA GLU A 15 -18.46 8.52 -16.19
C GLU A 15 -17.52 7.32 -16.43
N ALA A 16 -16.29 7.56 -16.87
CA ALA A 16 -15.33 6.50 -17.19
C ALA A 16 -14.94 5.65 -15.97
N PHE A 17 -14.96 6.23 -14.77
CA PHE A 17 -14.55 5.55 -13.54
C PHE A 17 -15.71 5.22 -12.59
N GLY A 18 -16.94 5.65 -12.88
CA GLY A 18 -18.12 5.39 -12.05
C GLY A 18 -18.01 5.96 -10.62
N VAL A 19 -17.32 7.09 -10.44
CA VAL A 19 -17.06 7.69 -9.12
C VAL A 19 -17.65 9.09 -8.99
N SER A 20 -18.03 9.48 -7.77
CA SER A 20 -18.65 10.80 -7.54
C SER A 20 -17.69 11.97 -7.80
N ARG A 21 -18.23 13.12 -8.21
CA ARG A 21 -17.47 14.36 -8.41
C ARG A 21 -16.64 14.76 -7.18
N HIS A 22 -17.21 14.58 -5.98
CA HIS A 22 -16.51 14.81 -4.71
C HIS A 22 -15.25 13.94 -4.57
N THR A 23 -15.34 12.68 -4.99
CA THR A 23 -14.24 11.72 -4.96
C THR A 23 -13.12 12.14 -5.90
N VAL A 24 -13.45 12.58 -7.12
CA VAL A 24 -12.47 13.10 -8.08
C VAL A 24 -11.77 14.36 -7.55
N PHE A 25 -12.50 15.28 -6.93
CA PHE A 25 -11.90 16.47 -6.31
C PHE A 25 -10.99 16.12 -5.13
N ARG A 26 -11.38 15.15 -4.31
CA ARG A 26 -10.54 14.64 -3.21
C ARG A 26 -9.21 14.07 -3.75
N TRP A 27 -9.24 13.30 -4.84
CA TRP A 27 -8.02 12.77 -5.45
C TRP A 27 -7.15 13.86 -6.06
N ARG A 28 -7.73 14.86 -6.73
CA ARG A 28 -6.96 16.00 -7.27
C ARG A 28 -6.31 16.82 -6.16
N ARG A 29 -7.03 17.05 -5.07
CA ARG A 29 -6.49 17.73 -3.88
C ARG A 29 -5.33 16.92 -3.28
N GLN A 30 -5.52 15.62 -3.10
CA GLN A 30 -4.49 14.74 -2.57
C GLN A 30 -3.26 14.67 -3.48
N LEU A 31 -3.41 14.61 -4.81
CA LEU A 31 -2.27 14.63 -5.73
C LEU A 31 -1.49 15.95 -5.67
N LYS A 32 -2.17 17.08 -5.47
CA LYS A 32 -1.51 18.39 -5.24
C LYS A 32 -0.75 18.41 -3.90
N GLU A 33 -1.29 17.77 -2.87
CA GLU A 33 -0.67 17.69 -1.54
C GLU A 33 0.51 16.67 -1.50
N THR A 34 0.46 15.60 -2.29
CA THR A 34 1.48 14.52 -2.29
C THR A 34 2.51 14.60 -3.43
N GLY A 35 2.26 15.40 -4.47
CA GLY A 35 3.08 15.42 -5.69
C GLY A 35 2.90 14.16 -6.56
N ASN A 36 3.70 14.03 -7.63
CA ASN A 36 3.76 12.79 -8.41
C ASN A 36 4.36 11.69 -7.53
N LEU A 37 3.57 10.66 -7.21
CA LEU A 37 4.07 9.41 -6.61
C LEU A 37 5.03 8.74 -7.59
N SER A 38 6.32 9.07 -7.50
CA SER A 38 7.37 8.36 -8.20
C SER A 38 7.55 7.01 -7.51
N TYR A 39 7.03 5.95 -8.13
CA TYR A 39 7.35 4.59 -7.71
C TYR A 39 8.85 4.36 -7.97
N LYS A 40 9.65 4.38 -6.90
CA LYS A 40 11.01 3.88 -6.93
C LYS A 40 10.93 2.38 -6.68
N LYS A 41 11.48 1.56 -7.58
CA LYS A 41 11.56 0.10 -7.40
C LYS A 41 12.17 -0.21 -6.03
N THR A 42 11.35 -0.62 -5.07
CA THR A 42 11.80 -0.91 -3.71
C THR A 42 12.38 -2.31 -3.69
N LYS A 43 13.70 -2.42 -3.50
CA LYS A 43 14.33 -3.73 -3.23
C LYS A 43 14.09 -4.18 -1.78
N ASN A 44 13.78 -3.25 -0.88
CA ASN A 44 13.61 -3.53 0.54
C ASN A 44 12.15 -3.30 0.91
N LEU A 45 11.40 -4.39 1.08
CA LEU A 45 10.09 -4.33 1.73
C LEU A 45 10.29 -4.01 3.21
N ILE A 46 9.34 -3.25 3.77
CA ILE A 46 9.23 -3.05 5.21
C ILE A 46 8.14 -3.97 5.76
N ALA A 47 8.43 -4.61 6.90
CA ALA A 47 7.51 -5.52 7.59
C ALA A 47 6.85 -6.59 6.68
N PRO A 48 7.60 -7.33 5.83
CA PRO A 48 7.01 -8.45 5.10
C PRO A 48 6.50 -9.51 6.09
N LEU A 49 5.33 -10.09 5.80
CA LEU A 49 4.77 -11.20 6.56
C LEU A 49 4.33 -12.29 5.59
N ILE A 50 4.94 -13.47 5.74
CA ILE A 50 4.46 -14.70 5.13
C ILE A 50 3.65 -15.42 6.21
N TYR A 51 2.42 -15.79 5.89
CA TYR A 51 1.51 -16.45 6.82
C TYR A 51 0.67 -17.47 6.08
N ASN A 52 0.20 -18.47 6.82
CA ASN A 52 -0.71 -19.49 6.34
C ASN A 52 -2.16 -19.11 6.69
N ASN A 53 -3.11 -19.53 5.86
CA ASN A 53 -4.56 -19.23 5.94
C ASN A 53 -4.98 -17.86 5.36
N THR A 54 -6.26 -17.52 5.51
CA THR A 54 -6.86 -16.28 4.98
C THR A 54 -6.57 -15.08 5.89
N MET A 55 -6.29 -13.92 5.29
CA MET A 55 -6.17 -12.66 6.04
C MET A 55 -7.46 -12.34 6.80
N THR A 56 -7.35 -12.13 8.10
CA THR A 56 -8.44 -11.65 8.96
C THR A 56 -8.15 -10.22 9.43
N SER A 57 -9.18 -9.50 9.88
CA SER A 57 -8.98 -8.19 10.50
C SER A 57 -8.04 -8.26 11.71
N ALA A 58 -8.17 -9.29 12.55
CA ALA A 58 -7.32 -9.45 13.72
C ALA A 58 -5.87 -9.65 13.33
N LEU A 59 -5.58 -10.56 12.39
CA LEU A 59 -4.22 -10.79 11.91
C LEU A 59 -3.62 -9.53 11.27
N PHE A 60 -4.40 -8.84 10.42
CA PHE A 60 -3.95 -7.62 9.78
C PHE A 60 -3.62 -6.52 10.80
N GLU A 61 -4.45 -6.33 11.82
CA GLU A 61 -4.24 -5.32 12.85
C GLU A 61 -3.04 -5.66 13.74
N THR A 62 -2.87 -6.91 14.13
CA THR A 62 -1.68 -7.36 14.86
C THR A 62 -0.42 -7.10 14.04
N TRP A 63 -0.41 -7.46 12.76
CA TRP A 63 0.71 -7.14 11.87
C TRP A 63 0.94 -5.63 11.75
N PHE A 64 -0.13 -4.85 11.58
CA PHE A 64 -0.06 -3.41 11.44
C PHE A 64 0.56 -2.76 12.69
N GLU A 65 0.10 -3.14 13.87
CA GLU A 65 0.54 -2.61 15.16
C GLU A 65 1.94 -3.07 15.55
N GLN A 66 2.22 -4.36 15.40
CA GLN A 66 3.44 -4.97 15.95
C GLN A 66 4.61 -4.99 14.97
N MET A 67 4.36 -4.90 13.66
CA MET A 67 5.41 -4.99 12.64
C MET A 67 5.50 -3.71 11.81
N LEU A 68 4.40 -3.24 11.21
CA LEU A 68 4.45 -2.09 10.31
C LEU A 68 4.69 -0.78 11.06
N LEU A 69 3.89 -0.49 12.10
CA LEU A 69 3.99 0.79 12.84
C LEU A 69 5.39 1.03 13.43
N PRO A 70 6.09 0.07 14.05
CA PRO A 70 7.45 0.27 14.52
C PRO A 70 8.43 0.67 13.40
N CYS A 71 8.31 0.07 12.21
CA CYS A 71 9.12 0.46 11.05
C CYS A 71 8.86 1.91 10.63
N LEU A 72 7.59 2.33 10.59
CA LEU A 72 7.21 3.70 10.22
C LEU A 72 7.66 4.72 11.27
N ASN A 73 7.45 4.41 12.55
CA ASN A 73 7.89 5.23 13.68
C ASN A 73 9.41 5.47 13.63
N ASN A 74 10.19 4.41 13.41
CA ASN A 74 11.65 4.51 13.27
C ASN A 74 12.04 5.36 12.05
N HIS A 75 11.39 5.18 10.91
CA HIS A 75 11.63 6.02 9.74
C HIS A 75 11.34 7.50 10.00
N THR A 76 10.21 7.81 10.65
CA THR A 76 9.87 9.19 11.02
C THR A 76 10.81 9.74 12.08
N LYS A 77 11.25 8.94 13.06
CA LYS A 77 12.26 9.34 14.04
C LYS A 77 13.57 9.75 13.38
N GLN A 78 13.97 9.04 12.32
CA GLN A 78 15.21 9.33 11.58
C GLN A 78 15.07 10.52 10.62
N THR A 79 13.92 10.67 9.97
CA THR A 79 13.73 11.66 8.88
C THR A 79 13.00 12.92 9.31
N GLY A 80 12.34 12.90 10.47
CA GLY A 80 11.43 13.94 10.95
C GLY A 80 10.11 14.03 10.17
N LYS A 81 9.83 13.09 9.25
CA LYS A 81 8.67 13.17 8.34
C LYS A 81 7.67 12.05 8.58
N PRO A 82 6.37 12.34 8.76
CA PRO A 82 5.35 11.31 8.89
C PRO A 82 5.17 10.53 7.59
N CYS A 83 4.83 9.25 7.70
CA CYS A 83 4.54 8.39 6.55
C CYS A 83 3.07 8.49 6.11
N ILE A 84 2.85 8.32 4.81
CA ILE A 84 1.52 8.11 4.22
C ILE A 84 1.39 6.61 3.90
N ILE A 85 0.38 5.98 4.47
CA ILE A 85 0.07 4.56 4.30
C ILE A 85 -1.09 4.44 3.32
N ILE A 86 -0.83 3.87 2.15
CA ILE A 86 -1.83 3.68 1.10
C ILE A 86 -2.42 2.28 1.25
N LEU A 87 -3.73 2.18 1.42
CA LEU A 87 -4.45 0.92 1.58
C LEU A 87 -5.57 0.80 0.55
N ASP A 88 -5.82 -0.39 0.00
CA ASP A 88 -7.03 -0.62 -0.79
C ASP A 88 -8.27 -0.78 0.12
N ASN A 89 -9.44 -1.03 -0.48
CA ASN A 89 -10.71 -1.16 0.24
C ASN A 89 -11.00 -2.61 0.71
N ALA A 90 -9.97 -3.39 1.04
CA ALA A 90 -10.17 -4.73 1.57
C ALA A 90 -11.01 -4.71 2.86
N ARG A 91 -11.94 -5.66 3.01
CA ARG A 91 -12.88 -5.71 4.16
C ARG A 91 -12.15 -5.76 5.51
N PHE A 92 -10.96 -6.35 5.56
CA PHE A 92 -10.19 -6.47 6.78
C PHE A 92 -9.45 -5.18 7.18
N HIS A 93 -9.37 -4.17 6.30
CA HIS A 93 -8.82 -2.85 6.62
C HIS A 93 -9.84 -2.02 7.42
N ARG A 94 -10.02 -2.33 8.71
CA ARG A 94 -10.95 -1.62 9.60
C ARG A 94 -10.42 -0.21 9.91
N MET A 95 -10.74 0.75 9.03
CA MET A 95 -10.21 2.13 9.08
C MET A 95 -10.26 2.77 10.47
N LYS A 96 -11.37 2.62 11.20
CA LYS A 96 -11.51 3.17 12.56
C LYS A 96 -10.42 2.65 13.49
N ARG A 97 -10.19 1.33 13.51
CA ARG A 97 -9.17 0.70 14.35
C ARG A 97 -7.76 1.10 13.93
N LEU A 98 -7.48 1.15 12.64
CA LEU A 98 -6.16 1.58 12.14
C LEU A 98 -5.86 3.05 12.49
N GLN A 99 -6.87 3.92 12.45
CA GLN A 99 -6.75 5.32 12.87
C GLN A 99 -6.50 5.43 14.38
N GLU A 100 -7.17 4.64 15.21
CA GLU A 100 -6.90 4.56 16.65
C GLU A 100 -5.44 4.16 16.92
N LEU A 101 -4.95 3.11 16.25
CA LEU A 101 -3.56 2.65 16.39
C LEU A 101 -2.55 3.75 16.02
N ILE A 102 -2.79 4.49 14.95
CA ILE A 102 -1.93 5.62 14.55
C ILE A 102 -2.01 6.77 15.55
N ASN A 103 -3.19 7.12 16.03
CA ASN A 103 -3.39 8.22 16.97
C ASN A 103 -2.73 7.96 18.33
N ASN A 104 -2.51 6.70 18.69
CA ASN A 104 -1.74 6.30 19.87
C ASN A 104 -0.22 6.51 19.69
N THR A 105 0.24 6.86 18.49
CA THR A 105 1.64 7.21 18.23
C THR A 105 1.84 8.73 18.20
N THR A 106 3.03 9.20 18.56
CA THR A 106 3.38 10.63 18.49
C THR A 106 3.68 11.12 17.06
N TYR A 107 3.83 10.19 16.11
CA TYR A 107 4.38 10.47 14.77
C TYR A 107 3.33 10.86 13.72
N LYS A 108 2.04 10.88 14.07
CA LYS A 108 0.92 11.40 13.24
C LYS A 108 0.96 10.90 11.78
N HIS A 109 1.16 9.60 11.58
CA HIS A 109 1.07 8.98 10.25
C HIS A 109 -0.32 9.18 9.63
N ILE A 110 -0.43 9.04 8.31
CA ILE A 110 -1.69 9.30 7.60
C ILE A 110 -2.09 8.04 6.82
N ILE A 111 -3.31 7.55 7.02
CA ILE A 111 -3.88 6.50 6.16
C ILE A 111 -4.64 7.15 5.02
N LEU A 112 -4.28 6.73 3.80
CA LEU A 112 -4.92 7.13 2.57
C LEU A 112 -5.59 5.90 1.92
N PRO A 113 -6.92 5.70 2.12
CA PRO A 113 -7.63 4.64 1.42
C PRO A 113 -7.69 4.97 -0.07
N LEU A 114 -7.34 4.01 -0.91
CA LEU A 114 -7.50 4.08 -2.34
C LEU A 114 -8.98 4.02 -2.71
N PRO A 115 -9.34 4.68 -3.79
CA PRO A 115 -10.67 4.53 -4.34
C PRO A 115 -10.98 3.12 -4.85
N PRO A 116 -12.27 2.75 -4.90
CA PRO A 116 -12.69 1.48 -5.46
C PRO A 116 -12.11 1.22 -6.85
N TYR A 117 -11.76 -0.04 -7.12
CA TYR A 117 -11.31 -0.54 -8.43
C TYR A 117 -10.08 0.16 -9.04
N SER A 118 -9.30 0.89 -8.24
CA SER A 118 -8.12 1.63 -8.71
C SER A 118 -6.82 0.86 -8.53
N LEU A 119 -6.81 -0.42 -8.91
CA LEU A 119 -5.63 -1.30 -8.81
C LEU A 119 -4.40 -0.72 -9.54
N LYS A 120 -4.61 -0.01 -10.67
CA LYS A 120 -3.54 0.68 -11.41
C LYS A 120 -2.82 1.76 -10.58
N LEU A 121 -3.43 2.24 -9.49
CA LEU A 121 -2.86 3.24 -8.60
C LEU A 121 -2.18 2.62 -7.38
N ASN A 122 -2.32 1.32 -7.13
CA ASN A 122 -1.70 0.66 -5.98
C ASN A 122 -0.23 0.33 -6.30
N PRO A 123 0.76 1.00 -5.67
CA PRO A 123 2.17 0.78 -5.99
C PRO A 123 2.63 -0.66 -5.74
N ILE A 124 1.95 -1.39 -4.84
CA ILE A 124 2.28 -2.78 -4.52
C ILE A 124 2.13 -3.72 -5.73
N GLU A 125 1.30 -3.38 -6.72
CA GLU A 125 1.09 -4.21 -7.91
C GLU A 125 2.39 -4.35 -8.73
N GLN A 126 3.19 -3.28 -8.82
CA GLN A 126 4.48 -3.31 -9.49
C GLN A 126 5.50 -4.14 -8.70
N THR A 127 5.42 -4.10 -7.37
CA THR A 127 6.23 -4.93 -6.49
C THR A 127 5.88 -6.41 -6.66
N TRP A 128 4.59 -6.76 -6.65
CA TRP A 128 4.12 -8.12 -6.91
C TRP A 128 4.48 -8.63 -8.32
N ALA A 129 4.43 -7.77 -9.33
CA ALA A 129 4.89 -8.14 -10.68
C ALA A 129 6.39 -8.49 -10.69
N THR A 130 7.21 -7.81 -9.87
CA THR A 130 8.63 -8.09 -9.73
C THR A 130 8.87 -9.42 -8.98
N ILE A 131 8.17 -9.64 -7.86
CA ILE A 131 8.25 -10.88 -7.08
C ILE A 131 7.85 -12.08 -7.94
N LYS A 132 6.68 -12.01 -8.60
CA LYS A 132 6.18 -13.10 -9.47
C LYS A 132 7.13 -13.41 -10.62
N ARG A 133 7.77 -12.40 -11.20
CA ARG A 133 8.76 -12.60 -12.26
C ARG A 133 9.97 -13.36 -11.75
N TRP A 134 10.50 -12.98 -10.59
CA TRP A 134 11.63 -13.66 -9.97
C TRP A 134 11.28 -15.11 -9.61
N LEU A 135 10.12 -15.34 -8.96
CA LEU A 135 9.67 -16.68 -8.59
C LEU A 135 9.55 -17.59 -9.81
N ARG A 136 8.95 -17.14 -10.91
CA ARG A 136 8.83 -17.97 -12.13
C ARG A 136 10.18 -18.47 -12.67
N SER A 137 11.27 -17.77 -12.41
CA SER A 137 12.61 -18.15 -12.87
C SER A 137 13.35 -19.07 -11.91
N HIS A 138 12.95 -19.12 -10.63
CA HIS A 138 13.68 -19.87 -9.58
C HIS A 138 12.82 -20.90 -8.85
N LEU A 139 11.52 -21.01 -9.17
CA LEU A 139 10.61 -21.89 -8.41
C LEU A 139 11.00 -23.37 -8.50
N SER A 140 11.69 -23.78 -9.57
CA SER A 140 12.22 -25.14 -9.71
C SER A 140 13.37 -25.47 -8.74
N GLU A 141 13.92 -24.47 -8.05
CA GLU A 141 15.00 -24.62 -7.07
C GLU A 141 14.47 -24.86 -5.64
N PHE A 142 13.15 -24.79 -5.43
CA PHE A 142 12.53 -24.88 -4.11
C PHE A 142 11.41 -25.93 -4.10
N ASP A 143 11.19 -26.58 -2.96
CA ASP A 143 10.11 -27.55 -2.80
C ASP A 143 8.75 -26.85 -2.63
N THR A 144 8.77 -25.61 -2.14
CA THR A 144 7.55 -24.81 -1.92
C THR A 144 7.69 -23.35 -2.37
N ILE A 145 6.54 -22.71 -2.67
CA ILE A 145 6.49 -21.26 -2.94
C ILE A 145 6.96 -20.45 -1.72
N GLU A 146 6.71 -20.95 -0.50
CA GLU A 146 7.12 -20.29 0.74
C GLU A 146 8.63 -20.18 0.84
N GLU A 147 9.37 -21.24 0.54
CA GLU A 147 10.85 -21.24 0.50
C GLU A 147 11.38 -20.27 -0.55
N GLY A 148 10.79 -20.26 -1.74
CA GLY A 148 11.15 -19.28 -2.77
C GLY A 148 10.92 -17.84 -2.32
N LEU A 149 9.80 -17.56 -1.65
CA LEU A 149 9.52 -16.23 -1.07
C LEU A 149 10.50 -15.88 0.05
N LYS A 150 10.82 -16.83 0.95
CA LYS A 150 11.81 -16.66 2.02
C LYS A 150 13.18 -16.31 1.47
N CYS A 151 13.63 -17.04 0.44
CA CYS A 151 14.86 -16.78 -0.27
C CYS A 151 14.85 -15.37 -0.91
N TYR A 152 13.78 -15.02 -1.64
CA TYR A 152 13.65 -13.69 -2.27
C TYR A 152 13.76 -12.55 -1.26
N PHE A 153 13.15 -12.71 -0.08
CA PHE A 153 13.14 -11.69 0.97
C PHE A 153 14.37 -11.77 1.90
N GLY A 154 15.22 -12.78 1.76
CA GLY A 154 16.40 -12.98 2.62
C GLY A 154 16.06 -13.28 4.08
N VAL A 155 14.89 -13.88 4.34
CA VAL A 155 14.45 -14.33 5.67
C VAL A 155 14.55 -15.85 5.72
N TRP A 156 15.62 -16.34 6.35
CA TRP A 156 15.88 -17.77 6.60
C TRP A 156 15.41 -18.15 8.00
#